data_AF-A0A0S7ZYT1-F1
#
_entry.id   AF-A0A0S7ZYT1-F1
#
_cell.length_a   1.000
_cell.length_b   1.000
_cell.length_c   1.000
_cell.angle_alpha   90.00
_cell.angle_beta   90.00
_cell.angle_gamma   90.00
#
_symmetry.space_group_name_H-M   'P 1'
#
loop_
_entity.id
_entity.type
_entity.pdbx_description
1 polymer ?
#
loop_
_entity_poly.entity_id
_entity_poly.type
_entity_poly.pdbx_seq_one_letter_code
_entity_poly.pdbx_strand_id
1 'polypeptide(L)'
;MAVCSTVDFTFNSCVEGSVTDPVTITGAVTLTINTVTGTLTDNGGYNVATTLALSNVGVLDDTGLVTVNGGMNFSRNASSGNFTESASHAAPQALTVSEDGNDTSLTAFSMQASRTPTNITIGNAGDTVVLEYSQVNDPLTIGILAPLEGTDFPSMYAGSFKVTASDNTSVTLTISTGGDTTLAVDSNGDGTTDDTLLRNWDDIH
;
A
#
# COMPACT_ATOMS: atom_id res chain seq x y z
N MET A 1 -22.98 3.20 8.50
CA MET A 1 -22.70 4.61 8.11
C MET A 1 -23.63 4.97 6.96
N ALA A 2 -24.11 6.21 6.89
CA ALA A 2 -24.92 6.66 5.75
C ALA A 2 -23.99 6.97 4.58
N VAL A 3 -24.23 6.36 3.41
CA VAL A 3 -23.50 6.69 2.18
C VAL A 3 -23.88 8.11 1.75
N CYS A 4 -22.88 8.98 1.56
CA CYS A 4 -23.10 10.34 1.06
C CYS A 4 -23.31 10.34 -0.45
N SER A 5 -22.54 9.54 -1.20
CA SER A 5 -22.63 9.42 -2.67
C SER A 5 -21.82 8.22 -3.17
N THR A 6 -22.10 7.79 -4.40
CA THR A 6 -21.30 6.80 -5.15
C THR A 6 -20.99 7.38 -6.52
N VAL A 7 -19.75 7.20 -6.98
CA VAL A 7 -19.28 7.60 -8.30
C VAL A 7 -18.69 6.38 -8.99
N ASP A 8 -19.20 6.08 -10.19
CA ASP A 8 -18.75 4.96 -11.00
C ASP A 8 -18.01 5.47 -12.25
N PHE A 9 -16.85 4.90 -12.50
CA PHE A 9 -16.08 5.08 -13.73
C PHE A 9 -16.04 3.75 -14.47
N THR A 10 -16.45 3.76 -15.74
CA THR A 10 -16.34 2.58 -16.61
C THR A 10 -15.46 2.91 -17.81
N PHE A 11 -14.44 2.10 -18.01
CA PHE A 11 -13.50 2.19 -19.13
C PHE A 11 -13.83 1.10 -20.14
N ASN A 12 -14.12 1.51 -21.37
CA ASN A 12 -14.47 0.61 -22.46
C ASN A 12 -13.42 0.71 -23.56
N SER A 13 -12.25 0.12 -23.32
CA SER A 13 -11.09 0.17 -24.23
C SER A 13 -10.67 1.62 -24.53
N CYS A 14 -10.54 2.41 -23.48
CA CYS A 14 -10.05 3.79 -23.58
C CYS A 14 -8.57 3.74 -23.95
N VAL A 15 -8.18 4.35 -25.07
CA VAL A 15 -6.79 4.36 -25.53
C VAL A 15 -6.15 5.71 -25.22
N GLU A 16 -5.03 5.68 -24.51
CA GLU A 16 -4.14 6.81 -24.26
C GLU A 16 -2.75 6.53 -24.86
N GLY A 17 -1.85 7.51 -24.79
CA GLY A 17 -0.49 7.36 -25.30
C GLY A 17 -0.33 7.70 -26.79
N SER A 18 0.82 7.30 -27.33
CA SER A 18 1.16 7.60 -28.72
C SER A 18 0.67 6.49 -29.65
N VAL A 19 0.59 6.75 -30.96
CA VAL A 19 0.20 5.71 -31.93
C VAL A 19 1.18 4.54 -32.00
N THR A 20 2.43 4.74 -31.58
CA THR A 20 3.48 3.71 -31.56
C THR A 20 3.58 2.99 -30.22
N ASP A 21 2.93 3.53 -29.19
CA ASP A 21 2.92 3.03 -27.83
C ASP A 21 1.57 3.38 -27.18
N PRO A 22 0.49 2.69 -27.61
CA PRO A 22 -0.84 2.92 -27.09
C PRO A 22 -1.06 2.13 -25.79
N VAL A 23 -1.65 2.79 -24.80
CA VAL A 23 -2.09 2.16 -23.56
C VAL A 23 -3.60 2.03 -23.60
N THR A 24 -4.12 0.80 -23.46
CA THR A 24 -5.55 0.52 -23.46
C THR A 24 -6.04 0.25 -22.03
N ILE A 25 -7.02 1.02 -21.59
CA ILE A 25 -7.62 0.92 -20.26
C ILE A 25 -9.05 0.36 -20.38
N THR A 26 -9.35 -0.65 -19.55
CA THR A 26 -10.66 -1.31 -19.45
C THR A 26 -11.06 -1.51 -18.00
N GLY A 27 -12.33 -1.83 -17.75
CA GLY A 27 -12.83 -2.21 -16.43
C GLY A 27 -13.65 -1.13 -15.76
N ALA A 28 -13.83 -1.25 -14.45
CA ALA A 28 -14.62 -0.31 -13.69
C ALA A 28 -14.02 0.01 -12.32
N VAL A 29 -14.21 1.26 -11.91
CA VAL A 29 -13.84 1.78 -10.59
C VAL A 29 -15.08 2.37 -9.95
N THR A 30 -15.45 1.87 -8.77
CA THR A 30 -16.52 2.42 -7.95
C THR A 30 -15.90 3.08 -6.73
N LEU A 31 -16.15 4.38 -6.56
CA LEU A 31 -15.79 5.14 -5.37
C LEU A 31 -17.06 5.43 -4.57
N THR A 32 -17.20 4.82 -3.41
CA THR A 32 -18.27 5.12 -2.46
C THR A 32 -17.78 6.11 -1.43
N ILE A 33 -18.43 7.27 -1.35
CA ILE A 33 -18.15 8.31 -0.36
C ILE A 33 -19.00 8.02 0.88
N ASN A 34 -18.38 7.49 1.91
CA ASN A 34 -19.03 7.12 3.16
C ASN A 34 -19.24 8.31 4.09
N THR A 35 -18.31 9.27 4.08
CA THR A 35 -18.39 10.47 4.91
C THR A 35 -17.57 11.57 4.27
N VAL A 36 -18.13 12.79 4.24
CA VAL A 36 -17.38 14.03 4.02
C VAL A 36 -17.91 15.06 5.00
N THR A 37 -17.02 15.64 5.81
CA THR A 37 -17.37 16.72 6.74
C THR A 37 -16.27 17.77 6.75
N GLY A 38 -16.59 18.99 7.19
CA GLY A 38 -15.63 20.10 7.25
C GLY A 38 -15.52 20.87 5.94
N THR A 39 -14.36 21.48 5.70
CA THR A 39 -14.15 22.40 4.57
C THR A 39 -12.85 22.06 3.84
N LEU A 40 -12.99 21.68 2.57
CA LEU A 40 -11.88 21.42 1.64
C LEU A 40 -11.26 22.76 1.19
N THR A 41 -10.39 23.32 2.02
CA THR A 41 -9.56 24.50 1.71
C THR A 41 -8.16 24.24 2.26
N ASP A 42 -7.14 24.94 1.74
CA ASP A 42 -5.73 24.70 2.05
C ASP A 42 -5.37 24.72 3.55
N ASN A 43 -6.22 25.34 4.39
CA ASN A 43 -6.09 25.38 5.85
C ASN A 43 -7.35 24.94 6.60
N GLY A 44 -8.34 24.41 5.88
CA GLY A 44 -9.59 23.92 6.47
C GLY A 44 -9.41 22.52 7.03
N GLY A 45 -10.06 22.25 8.16
CA GLY A 45 -10.17 20.88 8.67
C GLY A 45 -11.27 20.12 7.93
N TYR A 46 -10.99 18.88 7.51
CA TYR A 46 -11.99 18.02 6.88
C TYR A 46 -11.77 16.55 7.25
N ASN A 47 -12.85 15.78 7.22
CA ASN A 47 -12.79 14.32 7.29
C ASN A 47 -13.39 13.74 6.03
N VAL A 48 -12.71 12.76 5.44
CA VAL A 48 -13.23 11.96 4.35
C VAL A 48 -13.07 10.48 4.68
N ALA A 49 -14.07 9.68 4.36
CA ALA A 49 -13.97 8.23 4.36
C ALA A 49 -14.59 7.70 3.06
N THR A 50 -13.88 6.84 2.36
CA THR A 50 -14.27 6.26 1.08
C THR A 50 -14.02 4.78 1.05
N THR A 51 -14.81 4.07 0.25
CA THR A 51 -14.54 2.69 -0.14
C THR A 51 -14.30 2.68 -1.65
N LEU A 52 -13.13 2.21 -2.05
CA LEU A 52 -12.75 1.96 -3.44
C LEU A 52 -13.04 0.50 -3.77
N ALA A 53 -13.72 0.25 -4.88
CA ALA A 53 -13.88 -1.07 -5.46
C ALA A 53 -13.44 -1.04 -6.93
N LEU A 54 -12.63 -2.02 -7.32
CA LEU A 54 -12.02 -2.18 -8.63
C LEU A 54 -12.53 -3.48 -9.23
N SER A 55 -13.07 -3.41 -10.44
CA SER A 55 -13.60 -4.57 -11.15
C SER A 55 -12.92 -4.67 -12.52
N ASN A 56 -12.01 -5.63 -12.62
CA ASN A 56 -11.23 -5.94 -13.82
C ASN A 56 -10.62 -4.70 -14.47
N VAL A 57 -9.98 -3.85 -13.65
CA VAL A 57 -9.29 -2.68 -14.18
C VAL A 57 -8.04 -3.17 -14.90
N GLY A 58 -8.11 -3.24 -16.22
CA GLY A 58 -7.03 -3.73 -17.07
C GLY A 58 -6.31 -2.57 -17.74
N VAL A 59 -4.99 -2.57 -17.66
CA VAL A 59 -4.08 -1.68 -18.39
C VAL A 59 -3.22 -2.55 -19.29
N LEU A 60 -3.41 -2.41 -20.61
CA LEU A 60 -2.67 -3.15 -21.63
C LEU A 60 -1.77 -2.20 -22.40
N ASP A 61 -0.47 -2.48 -22.42
CA ASP A 61 0.53 -1.80 -23.24
C ASP A 61 1.35 -2.81 -24.06
N ASP A 62 2.52 -2.41 -24.55
CA ASP A 62 3.42 -3.29 -25.31
C ASP A 62 4.20 -4.29 -24.44
N THR A 63 4.20 -4.11 -23.11
CA THR A 63 4.81 -5.02 -22.13
C THR A 63 3.85 -6.13 -21.72
N GLY A 64 2.56 -5.84 -21.59
CA GLY A 64 1.55 -6.83 -21.23
C GLY A 64 0.27 -6.26 -20.65
N LEU A 65 -0.61 -7.14 -20.19
CA LEU A 65 -1.82 -6.75 -19.46
C LEU A 65 -1.55 -6.82 -17.96
N VAL A 66 -1.68 -5.69 -17.28
CA VAL A 66 -1.81 -5.63 -15.82
C VAL A 66 -3.29 -5.50 -15.47
N THR A 67 -3.79 -6.37 -14.60
CA THR A 67 -5.17 -6.32 -14.10
C THR A 67 -5.20 -6.06 -12.61
N VAL A 68 -6.03 -5.10 -12.19
CA VAL A 68 -6.27 -4.79 -10.77
C VAL A 68 -7.72 -5.08 -10.40
N ASN A 69 -7.92 -5.81 -9.31
CA ASN A 69 -9.21 -6.21 -8.76
C ASN A 69 -9.30 -5.94 -7.26
N GLY A 70 -10.52 -5.91 -6.73
CA GLY A 70 -10.77 -5.91 -5.29
C GLY A 70 -11.14 -4.54 -4.75
N GLY A 71 -10.67 -4.21 -3.55
CA GLY A 71 -11.02 -2.93 -2.97
C GLY A 71 -10.30 -2.60 -1.67
N MET A 72 -10.42 -1.35 -1.28
CA MET A 72 -9.87 -0.83 -0.04
C MET A 72 -10.77 0.24 0.57
N ASN A 73 -10.74 0.33 1.89
CA ASN A 73 -11.27 1.47 2.61
C ASN A 73 -10.15 2.48 2.82
N PHE A 74 -10.45 3.74 2.59
CA PHE A 74 -9.57 4.85 2.85
C PHE A 74 -10.28 5.85 3.77
N SER A 75 -9.56 6.39 4.74
CA SER A 75 -10.02 7.56 5.47
C SER A 75 -8.89 8.55 5.65
N ARG A 76 -9.24 9.84 5.70
CA ARG A 76 -8.32 10.93 6.01
C ARG A 76 -9.01 11.94 6.92
N ASN A 77 -8.32 12.33 7.98
CA ASN A 77 -8.60 13.51 8.78
C ASN A 77 -7.52 14.54 8.48
N ALA A 78 -7.92 15.73 8.06
CA ALA A 78 -7.05 16.86 7.80
C ALA A 78 -7.28 17.97 8.83
N SER A 79 -6.20 18.58 9.32
CA SER A 79 -6.24 19.73 10.21
C SER A 79 -4.99 20.59 10.07
N SER A 80 -5.15 21.82 9.57
CA SER A 80 -4.09 22.84 9.51
C SER A 80 -2.77 22.34 8.89
N GLY A 81 -2.85 21.73 7.71
CA GLY A 81 -1.69 21.18 7.00
C GLY A 81 -1.17 19.83 7.53
N ASN A 82 -1.81 19.27 8.57
CA ASN A 82 -1.54 17.92 9.05
C ASN A 82 -2.63 16.96 8.57
N PHE A 83 -2.23 15.72 8.33
CA PHE A 83 -3.12 14.65 7.88
C PHE A 83 -2.88 13.41 8.74
N THR A 84 -3.96 12.73 9.11
CA THR A 84 -3.92 11.33 9.49
C THR A 84 -4.77 10.54 8.51
N GLU A 85 -4.26 9.40 8.08
CA GLU A 85 -4.81 8.60 7.02
C GLU A 85 -4.87 7.14 7.47
N SER A 86 -5.85 6.42 6.98
CA SER A 86 -5.94 4.98 7.17
C SER A 86 -6.29 4.30 5.87
N ALA A 87 -5.62 3.21 5.57
CA ALA A 87 -5.95 2.31 4.48
C ALA A 87 -6.22 0.92 5.07
N SER A 88 -7.34 0.30 4.75
CA SER A 88 -7.65 -1.05 5.21
C SER A 88 -8.35 -1.88 4.16
N HIS A 89 -8.27 -3.20 4.32
CA HIS A 89 -8.93 -4.16 3.46
C HIS A 89 -10.44 -3.93 3.41
N ALA A 90 -11.01 -3.85 2.20
CA ALA A 90 -12.46 -3.82 2.00
C ALA A 90 -12.97 -5.24 1.71
N ALA A 91 -13.25 -5.99 2.78
CA ALA A 91 -13.84 -7.32 2.66
C ALA A 91 -15.12 -7.30 1.79
N PRO A 92 -15.39 -8.36 1.01
CA PRO A 92 -14.69 -9.65 1.03
C PRO A 92 -13.54 -9.81 0.02
N GLN A 93 -13.32 -8.85 -0.89
CA GLN A 93 -12.37 -9.04 -2.00
C GLN A 93 -10.98 -8.53 -1.62
N ALA A 94 -9.95 -9.36 -1.79
CA ALA A 94 -8.56 -8.92 -1.68
C ALA A 94 -8.24 -7.89 -2.75
N LEU A 95 -7.36 -6.93 -2.44
CA LEU A 95 -6.81 -6.04 -3.46
C LEU A 95 -5.72 -6.83 -4.19
N THR A 96 -5.94 -7.14 -5.47
CA THR A 96 -5.09 -8.01 -6.26
C THR A 96 -4.59 -7.28 -7.49
N VAL A 97 -3.29 -7.42 -7.77
CA VAL A 97 -2.65 -7.07 -9.04
C VAL A 97 -2.21 -8.37 -9.71
N SER A 98 -2.56 -8.53 -10.99
CA SER A 98 -2.17 -9.66 -11.82
C SER A 98 -1.39 -9.15 -13.02
N GLU A 99 -0.18 -9.67 -13.21
CA GLU A 99 0.71 -9.35 -14.33
C GLU A 99 1.34 -10.64 -14.86
N ASP A 100 1.13 -10.94 -16.14
CA ASP A 100 1.63 -12.15 -16.80
C ASP A 100 1.32 -13.47 -16.06
N GLY A 101 0.15 -13.52 -15.42
CA GLY A 101 -0.29 -14.69 -14.65
C GLY A 101 0.35 -14.81 -13.27
N ASN A 102 1.12 -13.80 -12.83
CA ASN A 102 1.58 -13.66 -11.47
C ASN A 102 0.63 -12.74 -10.71
N ASP A 103 -0.01 -13.31 -9.70
CA ASP A 103 -0.91 -12.56 -8.82
C ASP A 103 -0.17 -12.14 -7.54
N THR A 104 -0.37 -10.88 -7.16
CA THR A 104 0.00 -10.32 -5.86
C THR A 104 -1.26 -9.78 -5.20
N SER A 105 -1.60 -10.27 -4.01
CA SER A 105 -2.83 -9.93 -3.31
C SER A 105 -2.58 -9.45 -1.88
N LEU A 106 -3.20 -8.35 -1.51
CA LEU A 106 -3.32 -7.90 -0.12
C LEU A 106 -4.64 -8.41 0.45
N THR A 107 -4.58 -9.49 1.24
CA THR A 107 -5.77 -10.22 1.72
C THR A 107 -6.23 -9.78 3.11
N ALA A 108 -5.33 -9.19 3.90
CA ALA A 108 -5.65 -8.52 5.16
C ALA A 108 -4.65 -7.41 5.42
N PHE A 109 -5.12 -6.18 5.60
CA PHE A 109 -4.27 -5.05 5.99
C PHE A 109 -5.07 -3.97 6.70
N SER A 110 -4.40 -3.28 7.60
CA SER A 110 -4.87 -2.04 8.21
C SER A 110 -3.66 -1.20 8.56
N MET A 111 -3.41 -0.17 7.76
CA MET A 111 -2.27 0.73 7.91
C MET A 111 -2.78 2.12 8.22
N GLN A 112 -2.08 2.80 9.12
CA GLN A 112 -2.27 4.23 9.34
C GLN A 112 -1.05 4.99 8.85
N ALA A 113 -1.25 6.20 8.38
CA ALA A 113 -0.17 7.12 8.10
C ALA A 113 -0.51 8.48 8.72
N SER A 114 0.52 9.26 9.03
CA SER A 114 0.36 10.66 9.36
C SER A 114 1.35 11.49 8.58
N ARG A 115 0.95 12.70 8.21
CA ARG A 115 1.77 13.64 7.46
C ARG A 115 1.65 15.01 8.08
N THR A 116 2.79 15.64 8.32
CA THR A 116 2.91 17.07 8.59
C THR A 116 3.49 17.75 7.35
N PRO A 117 3.62 19.08 7.30
CA PRO A 117 4.23 19.75 6.15
C PRO A 117 5.67 19.30 5.82
N THR A 118 6.37 18.67 6.76
CA THR A 118 7.80 18.30 6.60
C THR A 118 8.09 16.81 6.81
N ASN A 119 7.14 16.03 7.33
CA ASN A 119 7.37 14.65 7.73
C ASN A 119 6.19 13.75 7.35
N ILE A 120 6.51 12.48 7.12
CA ILE A 120 5.56 11.38 7.01
C ILE A 120 5.92 10.29 8.02
N THR A 121 4.89 9.67 8.59
CA THR A 121 5.00 8.45 9.38
C THR A 121 4.05 7.40 8.79
N ILE A 122 4.52 6.19 8.55
CA ILE A 122 3.75 5.07 7.97
C ILE A 122 3.75 3.89 8.94
N GLY A 123 2.55 3.40 9.23
CA GLY A 123 2.29 2.29 10.14
C GLY A 123 2.46 2.67 11.61
N ASN A 124 1.98 1.78 12.48
CA ASN A 124 2.26 1.75 13.90
C ASN A 124 2.93 0.43 14.26
N ALA A 125 3.68 0.40 15.35
CA ALA A 125 4.20 -0.86 15.88
C ALA A 125 3.04 -1.84 16.14
N GLY A 126 3.14 -3.03 15.54
CA GLY A 126 2.11 -4.08 15.59
C GLY A 126 1.10 -4.06 14.43
N ASP A 127 1.12 -3.06 13.55
CA ASP A 127 0.33 -3.10 12.32
C ASP A 127 0.81 -4.26 11.43
N THR A 128 -0.12 -4.94 10.78
CA THR A 128 0.17 -6.11 9.93
C THR A 128 -0.46 -6.00 8.55
N VAL A 129 0.24 -6.57 7.58
CA VAL A 129 -0.19 -6.76 6.19
C VAL A 129 0.05 -8.21 5.80
N VAL A 130 -0.95 -8.88 5.25
CA VAL A 130 -0.84 -10.22 4.68
C VAL A 130 -0.77 -10.09 3.17
N LEU A 131 0.34 -10.55 2.62
CA LEU A 131 0.68 -10.53 1.20
C LEU A 131 0.66 -11.97 0.68
N GLU A 132 -0.19 -12.24 -0.28
CA GLU A 132 -0.17 -13.49 -1.05
C GLU A 132 0.48 -13.19 -2.40
N TYR A 133 1.52 -13.96 -2.74
CA TYR A 133 2.20 -13.84 -4.01
C TYR A 133 2.23 -15.21 -4.68
N SER A 134 1.72 -15.31 -5.91
CA SER A 134 1.55 -16.56 -6.64
C SER A 134 2.83 -17.40 -6.82
N GLN A 135 4.02 -16.79 -6.72
CA GLN A 135 5.30 -17.50 -6.78
C GLN A 135 5.79 -18.03 -5.42
N VAL A 136 5.04 -17.76 -4.34
CA VAL A 136 5.30 -18.27 -2.99
C VAL A 136 4.08 -19.08 -2.56
N ASN A 137 4.31 -20.29 -2.04
CA ASN A 137 3.21 -21.22 -1.75
C ASN A 137 2.30 -20.74 -0.62
N ASP A 138 2.83 -19.96 0.32
CA ASP A 138 2.12 -19.49 1.51
C ASP A 138 2.19 -17.97 1.64
N PRO A 139 1.20 -17.33 2.30
CA PRO A 139 1.20 -15.90 2.53
C PRO A 139 2.40 -15.43 3.34
N LEU A 140 2.92 -14.26 2.99
CA LEU A 140 3.90 -13.52 3.77
C LEU A 140 3.18 -12.56 4.71
N THR A 141 3.62 -12.48 5.96
CA THR A 141 3.15 -11.47 6.92
C THR A 141 4.19 -10.38 7.08
N ILE A 142 3.81 -9.14 6.77
CA ILE A 142 4.61 -7.95 7.03
C ILE A 142 4.10 -7.33 8.33
N GLY A 143 4.95 -7.27 9.35
CA GLY A 143 4.68 -6.63 10.63
C GLY A 143 5.52 -5.37 10.81
N ILE A 144 4.89 -4.24 11.10
CA ILE A 144 5.60 -3.01 11.45
C ILE A 144 6.12 -3.15 12.89
N LEU A 145 7.43 -3.05 13.07
CA LEU A 145 8.07 -3.13 14.39
C LEU A 145 8.24 -1.75 15.00
N ALA A 146 8.60 -0.76 14.17
CA ALA A 146 8.61 0.65 14.51
C ALA A 146 8.08 1.45 13.31
N PRO A 147 7.29 2.51 13.53
CA PRO A 147 6.77 3.36 12.45
C PRO A 147 7.88 3.78 11.48
N LEU A 148 7.59 3.75 10.18
CA LEU A 148 8.52 4.24 9.17
C LEU A 148 8.40 5.76 9.12
N GLU A 149 9.51 6.47 9.33
CA GLU A 149 9.57 7.93 9.34
C GLU A 149 10.40 8.45 8.17
N GLY A 150 9.90 9.51 7.53
CA GLY A 150 10.53 10.13 6.37
C GLY A 150 10.12 11.57 6.17
N THR A 151 10.64 12.21 5.13
CA THR A 151 10.16 13.52 4.65
C THR A 151 9.08 13.37 3.59
N ASP A 152 9.17 12.32 2.78
CA ASP A 152 8.16 11.83 1.85
C ASP A 152 8.45 10.36 1.53
N PHE A 153 7.58 9.69 0.78
CA PHE A 153 7.97 8.43 0.14
C PHE A 153 8.60 8.73 -1.24
N PRO A 154 9.79 8.21 -1.57
CA PRO A 154 10.49 7.15 -0.84
C PRO A 154 11.54 7.64 0.16
N SER A 155 11.72 8.92 0.48
CA SER A 155 12.76 9.41 1.40
C SER A 155 12.52 9.11 2.89
N MET A 156 12.74 7.85 3.30
CA MET A 156 12.63 7.38 4.68
C MET A 156 13.99 7.43 5.41
N TYR A 157 14.00 7.83 6.69
CA TYR A 157 15.21 7.98 7.49
C TYR A 157 15.18 7.20 8.82
N ALA A 158 14.06 6.58 9.19
CA ALA A 158 13.97 5.72 10.37
C ALA A 158 12.80 4.74 10.27
N GLY A 159 12.84 3.69 11.10
CA GLY A 159 11.75 2.73 11.29
C GLY A 159 12.15 1.30 11.01
N SER A 160 11.23 0.36 11.21
CA SER A 160 11.53 -1.06 10.93
C SER A 160 10.28 -1.89 10.69
N PHE A 161 10.41 -2.90 9.84
CA PHE A 161 9.38 -3.90 9.62
C PHE A 161 10.01 -5.28 9.43
N LYS A 162 9.21 -6.32 9.69
CA LYS A 162 9.60 -7.72 9.57
C LYS A 162 8.68 -8.42 8.58
N VAL A 163 9.25 -9.05 7.58
CA VAL A 163 8.55 -9.96 6.67
C VAL A 163 8.78 -11.39 7.17
N THR A 164 7.70 -12.13 7.43
CA THR A 164 7.75 -13.49 7.98
C THR A 164 7.00 -14.44 7.04
N ALA A 165 7.63 -15.56 6.69
CA ALA A 165 7.03 -16.65 5.94
C ALA A 165 6.29 -17.63 6.86
N SER A 166 5.55 -18.57 6.28
CA SER A 166 4.75 -19.58 7.01
C SER A 166 5.58 -20.54 7.86
N ASP A 167 6.84 -20.76 7.50
CA ASP A 167 7.79 -21.60 8.23
C ASP A 167 8.55 -20.85 9.34
N ASN A 168 8.16 -19.59 9.60
CA ASN A 168 8.77 -18.64 10.55
C ASN A 168 10.12 -18.07 10.12
N THR A 169 10.66 -18.45 8.95
CA THR A 169 11.80 -17.71 8.40
C THR A 169 11.41 -16.26 8.14
N SER A 170 12.37 -15.36 8.30
CA SER A 170 12.05 -13.95 8.24
C SER A 170 13.20 -13.05 7.85
N VAL A 171 12.86 -11.87 7.35
CA VAL A 171 13.77 -10.77 7.11
C VAL A 171 13.24 -9.55 7.85
N THR A 172 14.08 -8.95 8.68
CA THR A 172 13.78 -7.69 9.37
C THR A 172 14.58 -6.57 8.71
N LEU A 173 13.88 -5.58 8.18
CA LEU A 173 14.47 -4.35 7.67
C LEU A 173 14.44 -3.29 8.78
N THR A 174 15.60 -2.70 9.06
CA THR A 174 15.72 -1.54 9.96
C THR A 174 16.38 -0.39 9.23
N ILE A 175 15.69 0.76 9.21
CA ILE A 175 16.23 2.05 8.76
C ILE A 175 16.75 2.78 10.00
N SER A 176 18.06 3.00 10.06
CA SER A 176 18.71 3.76 11.11
C SER A 176 18.64 5.25 10.80
N THR A 177 18.69 6.09 11.84
CA THR A 177 18.68 7.54 11.71
C THR A 177 19.75 8.01 10.72
N GLY A 178 19.31 8.56 9.59
CA GLY A 178 20.18 8.98 8.49
C GLY A 178 19.98 8.19 7.19
N GLY A 179 19.13 7.16 7.18
CA GLY A 179 18.74 6.40 5.97
C GLY A 179 19.54 5.12 5.72
N ASP A 180 20.53 4.81 6.57
CA ASP A 180 21.26 3.54 6.48
C ASP A 180 20.34 2.36 6.82
N THR A 181 20.38 1.30 6.02
CA THR A 181 19.48 0.15 6.19
C THR A 181 20.24 -1.12 6.52
N THR A 182 19.67 -1.89 7.43
CA THR A 182 20.14 -3.22 7.78
C THR A 182 19.02 -4.22 7.53
N LEU A 183 19.32 -5.26 6.78
CA LEU A 183 18.47 -6.45 6.63
C LEU A 183 19.05 -7.53 7.54
N ALA A 184 18.29 -7.95 8.55
CA ALA A 184 18.62 -9.07 9.41
C ALA A 184 17.79 -10.29 8.98
N VAL A 185 18.47 -11.37 8.63
CA VAL A 185 17.86 -12.61 8.13
C VAL A 185 17.83 -13.65 9.25
N ASP A 186 16.67 -14.24 9.47
CA ASP A 186 16.45 -15.45 10.26
C ASP A 186 16.03 -16.54 9.26
N SER A 187 17.01 -17.34 8.85
CA SER A 187 16.89 -18.34 7.79
C SER A 187 16.39 -19.69 8.30
N ASN A 188 16.37 -19.89 9.62
CA ASN A 188 15.99 -21.15 10.25
C ASN A 188 14.69 -21.06 11.09
N GLY A 189 14.16 -19.86 11.29
CA GLY A 189 12.92 -19.59 12.00
C GLY A 189 13.00 -19.67 13.53
N ASP A 190 14.21 -19.62 14.11
CA ASP A 190 14.42 -19.73 15.55
C ASP A 190 14.30 -18.39 16.30
N GLY A 191 14.07 -17.30 15.57
CA GLY A 191 13.93 -15.95 16.11
C GLY A 191 15.26 -15.23 16.36
N THR A 192 16.38 -15.85 16.00
CA THR A 192 17.71 -15.24 16.04
C THR A 192 18.17 -14.85 14.64
N THR A 193 19.02 -13.83 14.56
CA THR A 193 19.58 -13.39 13.28
C THR A 193 20.74 -14.29 12.89
N ASP A 194 20.60 -14.97 11.76
CA ASP A 194 21.64 -15.79 11.14
C ASP A 194 22.64 -14.94 10.34
N ASP A 195 22.14 -13.90 9.65
CA ASP A 195 22.96 -13.04 8.80
C ASP A 195 22.46 -11.58 8.77
N THR A 196 23.35 -10.64 8.45
CA THR A 196 23.04 -9.23 8.32
C THR A 196 23.63 -8.63 7.05
N LEU A 197 22.83 -7.85 6.34
CA LEU A 197 23.24 -7.16 5.13
C LEU A 197 23.02 -5.65 5.30
N LEU A 198 24.07 -4.86 5.09
CA LEU A 198 23.96 -3.41 5.03
C LEU A 198 23.69 -2.96 3.58
N ARG A 199 22.72 -2.07 3.42
CA ARG A 199 22.32 -1.45 2.15
C ARG A 199 21.94 0.01 2.37
N ASN A 200 21.92 0.81 1.31
CA ASN A 200 21.20 2.07 1.35
C ASN A 200 19.70 1.80 1.15
N TRP A 201 18.83 2.61 1.76
CA TRP A 201 17.39 2.56 1.49
C TRP A 201 17.08 2.73 0.00
N ASP A 202 17.84 3.59 -0.69
CA ASP A 202 17.72 3.82 -2.13
C ASP A 202 18.04 2.58 -2.98
N ASP A 203 18.75 1.59 -2.42
CA ASP A 203 19.10 0.33 -3.12
C ASP A 203 18.02 -0.75 -2.99
N ILE A 204 17.00 -0.57 -2.13
CA ILE A 204 16.06 -1.63 -1.73
C ILE A 204 14.58 -1.27 -1.87
N HIS A 205 14.25 -0.04 -2.23
CA HIS A 205 12.89 0.41 -2.51
C HIS A 205 12.54 0.42 -3.99
#